data_AF-A0AAV2RLY8-F1
#
_entry.id   AF-A0AAV2RLY8-F1
#
_cell.length_a   1.000
_cell.length_b   1.000
_cell.length_c   1.000
_cell.angle_alpha   90.00
_cell.angle_beta   90.00
_cell.angle_gamma   90.00
#
_symmetry.space_group_name_H-M   'P 1'
#
loop_
_entity.id
_entity.type
_entity.pdbx_description
1 polymer ?
#
loop_
_entity_poly.entity_id
_entity_poly.type
_entity_poly.pdbx_seq_one_letter_code
_entity_poly.pdbx_strand_id
1 'polypeptide(L)'
;MWPEGLKRVSKDSKTVVIVGPRFWVIGQKIDKISVFLVWKIANLNQLQDWDKREPTSLLKPLNKNKRDLNNNSENTANSVTHDHERLDKVKPTASRHLIFIRHGQYNLEGAADADRYLTLLGRDQAALTGERLKLLSLPYNRVVYSTMTRATETAEIIMSKMDKVDDIESCALLREGAPIPPEPPIGSWRPEMHQFYSDGARIEAAFRKHVHRAPVSQEKDSYEVFVCHANVIRYFVCR
;
A
#
# COMPACT_ATOMS: atom_id res chain seq x y z
N MET A 1 -23.13 18.08 29.18
CA MET A 1 -23.80 18.50 27.93
C MET A 1 -22.86 18.13 26.79
N TRP A 2 -23.10 17.00 26.14
CA TRP A 2 -22.24 16.45 25.08
C TRP A 2 -22.60 17.10 23.74
N PRO A 3 -21.64 17.53 22.90
CA PRO A 3 -21.91 17.79 21.51
C PRO A 3 -21.85 16.46 20.74
N GLU A 4 -22.98 16.13 20.12
CA GLU A 4 -23.13 15.06 19.14
C GLU A 4 -22.22 15.28 17.94
N GLY A 5 -21.54 14.22 17.48
CA GLY A 5 -20.70 14.32 16.28
C GLY A 5 -19.74 13.16 16.02
N LEU A 6 -19.99 11.96 16.54
CA LEU A 6 -19.23 10.77 16.16
C LEU A 6 -19.79 10.21 14.84
N LYS A 7 -19.26 10.67 13.70
CA LYS A 7 -19.45 9.96 12.43
C LYS A 7 -18.35 8.93 12.27
N ARG A 8 -18.77 7.67 12.33
CA ARG A 8 -18.01 6.47 11.96
C ARG A 8 -17.50 6.64 10.53
N VAL A 9 -16.21 6.93 10.36
CA VAL A 9 -15.55 6.80 9.04
C VAL A 9 -15.51 5.31 8.70
N SER A 10 -15.86 5.02 7.46
CA SER A 10 -16.27 3.73 6.89
C SER A 10 -15.41 2.52 7.34
N LYS A 11 -16.09 1.38 7.52
CA LYS A 11 -15.56 0.04 7.77
C LYS A 11 -14.78 -0.55 6.57
N ASP A 12 -14.60 0.19 5.47
CA ASP A 12 -14.19 -0.33 4.17
C ASP A 12 -12.75 0.05 3.78
N SER A 13 -11.81 0.16 4.72
CA SER A 13 -10.40 0.35 4.35
C SER A 13 -9.85 -0.94 3.75
N LYS A 14 -9.86 -1.05 2.42
CA LYS A 14 -9.44 -2.23 1.64
C LYS A 14 -7.93 -2.42 1.54
N THR A 15 -7.14 -1.64 2.28
CA THR A 15 -5.67 -1.72 2.31
C THR A 15 -5.16 -1.54 3.73
N VAL A 16 -4.45 -2.56 4.24
CA VAL A 16 -3.78 -2.52 5.55
C VAL A 16 -2.28 -2.56 5.32
N VAL A 17 -1.56 -1.60 5.91
CA VAL A 17 -0.10 -1.47 5.83
C VAL A 17 0.53 -1.88 7.17
N ILE A 18 1.39 -2.90 7.16
CA ILE A 18 2.15 -3.35 8.34
C ILE A 18 3.64 -3.01 8.15
N VAL A 19 4.25 -2.33 9.13
CA VAL A 19 5.65 -1.86 9.12
C VAL A 19 6.36 -2.29 10.42
N GLY A 20 7.46 -3.04 10.33
CA GLY A 20 8.36 -3.35 11.47
C GLY A 20 9.36 -2.21 11.78
N PRO A 21 10.37 -2.35 12.67
CA PRO A 21 10.69 -3.38 13.65
C PRO A 21 10.60 -2.88 15.13
N ARG A 22 9.89 -1.77 15.41
CA ARG A 22 9.84 -1.17 16.75
C ARG A 22 8.48 -1.04 17.44
N PHE A 23 7.42 -1.63 16.89
CA PHE A 23 6.18 -1.87 17.64
C PHE A 23 5.56 -3.20 17.23
N TRP A 24 5.43 -4.13 18.18
CA TRP A 24 4.60 -5.34 18.07
C TRP A 24 3.26 -5.03 18.76
N VAL A 25 2.10 -5.53 18.32
CA VAL A 25 1.51 -6.83 18.70
C VAL A 25 0.22 -7.00 17.86
N ILE A 26 0.08 -8.05 17.04
CA ILE A 26 -1.25 -8.59 16.71
C ILE A 26 -1.59 -9.53 17.86
N GLY A 27 -2.20 -8.96 18.88
CA GLY A 27 -2.96 -9.71 19.85
C GLY A 27 -4.36 -9.79 19.29
N GLN A 28 -4.88 -10.99 19.08
CA GLN A 28 -6.32 -11.17 19.15
C GLN A 28 -6.78 -10.53 20.46
N LYS A 29 -7.60 -9.48 20.36
CA LYS A 29 -8.47 -9.13 21.47
C LYS A 29 -9.85 -8.90 20.90
N ILE A 30 -10.75 -9.78 21.33
CA ILE A 30 -12.19 -9.51 21.39
C ILE A 30 -12.32 -8.07 21.90
N ASP A 31 -12.91 -7.25 21.05
CA ASP A 31 -13.38 -5.88 21.27
C ASP A 31 -12.33 -4.76 21.39
N LYS A 32 -12.23 -4.05 20.24
CA LYS A 32 -11.80 -2.65 20.03
C LYS A 32 -10.29 -2.36 20.02
N ILE A 33 -9.77 -2.19 18.80
CA ILE A 33 -8.61 -1.34 18.52
C ILE A 33 -9.12 -0.09 17.81
N SER A 34 -8.93 1.06 18.45
CA SER A 34 -9.17 2.37 17.86
C SER A 34 -7.81 3.06 17.70
N VAL A 35 -7.34 3.22 16.47
CA VAL A 35 -6.22 4.11 16.14
C VAL A 35 -6.82 5.34 15.46
N PHE A 36 -6.72 6.50 16.11
CA PHE A 36 -7.13 7.77 15.54
C PHE A 36 -5.88 8.61 15.26
N LEU A 37 -5.55 8.77 13.98
CA LEU A 37 -4.77 9.91 13.51
C LEU A 37 -5.76 10.82 12.77
N VAL A 38 -6.19 11.91 13.42
CA VAL A 38 -7.10 12.89 12.82
C VAL A 38 -6.27 14.05 12.28
N TRP A 39 -6.05 14.08 10.97
CA TRP A 39 -5.73 15.31 10.26
C TRP A 39 -7.00 15.83 9.61
N LYS A 40 -7.34 17.10 9.86
CA LYS A 40 -8.46 17.79 9.22
C LYS A 40 -8.03 18.15 7.81
N ILE A 41 -8.20 17.24 6.85
CA ILE A 41 -7.84 17.50 5.45
C ILE A 41 -9.00 18.24 4.76
N ALA A 42 -8.68 19.35 4.10
CA ALA A 42 -9.61 20.33 3.56
C ALA A 42 -10.47 19.85 2.36
N ASN A 43 -10.39 18.58 1.94
CA ASN A 43 -11.23 18.03 0.86
C ASN A 43 -11.31 16.49 0.90
N LEU A 44 -12.23 15.96 1.71
CA LEU A 44 -12.49 14.51 1.85
C LEU A 44 -12.80 13.81 0.50
N ASN A 45 -13.44 14.51 -0.44
CA ASN A 45 -13.86 13.94 -1.72
C ASN A 45 -12.68 13.60 -2.65
N GLN A 46 -11.57 14.34 -2.60
CA GLN A 46 -10.38 14.05 -3.42
C GLN A 46 -9.52 12.92 -2.85
N LEU A 47 -9.54 12.72 -1.52
CA LEU A 47 -8.90 11.58 -0.86
C LEU A 47 -9.63 10.27 -1.13
N GLN A 48 -10.96 10.29 -1.28
CA GLN A 48 -11.72 9.07 -1.47
C GLN A 48 -11.41 8.37 -2.80
N ASP A 49 -11.08 9.14 -3.85
CA ASP A 49 -10.72 8.63 -5.18
C ASP A 49 -9.28 8.97 -5.57
N TRP A 50 -8.36 8.84 -4.61
CA TRP A 50 -6.95 9.20 -4.80
C TRP A 50 -6.24 8.36 -5.88
N ASP A 51 -6.67 7.11 -6.08
CA ASP A 51 -6.13 6.17 -7.07
C ASP A 51 -6.97 6.07 -8.35
N LYS A 52 -8.05 6.87 -8.49
CA LYS A 52 -8.98 6.86 -9.63
C LYS A 52 -9.69 5.52 -9.88
N ARG A 53 -9.91 4.73 -8.81
CA ARG A 53 -10.58 3.42 -8.86
C ARG A 53 -11.94 3.37 -8.16
N GLU A 54 -12.55 4.52 -7.82
CA GLU A 54 -13.95 4.54 -7.38
C GLU A 54 -14.88 4.10 -8.53
N PRO A 55 -15.96 3.34 -8.27
CA PRO A 55 -16.95 2.98 -9.28
C PRO A 55 -17.43 4.15 -10.15
N THR A 56 -17.60 5.32 -9.55
CA THR A 56 -18.05 6.54 -10.23
C THR A 56 -17.01 7.10 -11.19
N SER A 57 -15.72 6.86 -10.97
CA SER A 57 -14.62 7.28 -11.84
C SER A 57 -14.35 6.31 -12.99
N LEU A 58 -14.81 5.06 -12.86
CA LEU A 58 -14.67 4.02 -13.89
C LEU A 58 -15.78 4.04 -14.94
N LEU A 59 -16.94 4.62 -14.61
CA LEU A 59 -18.09 4.68 -15.51
C LEU A 59 -18.19 6.02 -16.24
N LYS A 60 -18.47 5.97 -17.55
CA LYS A 60 -18.83 7.18 -18.30
C LYS A 60 -20.17 7.73 -17.77
N PRO A 61 -20.28 9.06 -17.58
CA PRO A 61 -21.54 9.67 -17.18
C PRO A 61 -22.61 9.38 -18.23
N LEU A 62 -23.82 9.06 -17.78
CA LEU A 62 -24.96 8.90 -18.69
C LEU A 62 -25.23 10.21 -19.42
N ASN A 63 -25.53 10.10 -20.71
CA ASN A 63 -25.81 11.25 -21.55
C ASN A 63 -27.10 11.94 -21.08
N LYS A 64 -26.98 13.18 -20.58
CA LYS A 64 -28.11 13.95 -20.00
C LYS A 64 -29.22 14.22 -21.01
N ASN A 65 -28.91 14.22 -22.31
CA ASN A 65 -29.87 14.50 -23.39
C ASN A 65 -30.96 13.42 -23.57
N LYS A 66 -30.92 12.31 -22.81
CA LYS A 66 -32.04 11.33 -22.71
C LYS A 66 -32.91 11.49 -21.46
N ARG A 67 -32.50 12.32 -20.48
CA ARG A 67 -33.26 12.53 -19.22
C ARG A 67 -34.35 13.59 -19.38
N ASP A 68 -34.12 14.60 -20.22
CA ASP A 68 -35.02 15.76 -20.33
C ASP A 68 -36.22 15.57 -21.28
N LEU A 69 -36.39 14.39 -21.88
CA LEU A 69 -37.48 14.11 -22.83
C LEU A 69 -38.63 13.24 -22.27
N ASN A 70 -38.52 12.68 -21.05
CA ASN A 70 -39.58 11.83 -20.50
C ASN A 70 -39.69 11.94 -18.97
N ASN A 71 -40.34 13.02 -18.51
CA ASN A 71 -40.75 13.22 -17.11
C ASN A 71 -41.92 12.28 -16.73
N ASN A 72 -41.65 10.97 -16.61
CA ASN A 72 -42.52 10.01 -15.92
C ASN A 72 -41.75 9.45 -14.71
N SER A 73 -42.38 9.45 -13.53
CA SER A 73 -41.77 9.02 -12.25
C SER A 73 -41.24 7.57 -12.28
N GLU A 74 -41.85 6.69 -13.09
CA GLU A 74 -41.40 5.30 -13.29
C GLU A 74 -40.05 5.20 -14.03
N ASN A 75 -39.75 6.12 -14.95
CA ASN A 75 -38.47 6.14 -15.67
C ASN A 75 -37.31 6.59 -14.77
N THR A 76 -37.59 7.43 -13.77
CA THR A 76 -36.58 7.90 -12.81
C THR A 76 -36.15 6.75 -11.89
N ALA A 77 -37.08 5.94 -11.40
CA ALA A 77 -36.77 4.76 -10.58
C ALA A 77 -35.98 3.70 -11.37
N ASN A 78 -36.34 3.47 -12.64
CA ASN A 78 -35.60 2.56 -13.53
C ASN A 78 -34.20 3.09 -13.90
N SER A 79 -34.03 4.41 -14.06
CA SER A 79 -32.71 5.01 -14.31
C SER A 79 -31.80 4.93 -13.09
N VAL A 80 -32.33 5.13 -11.88
CA VAL A 80 -31.55 5.08 -10.64
C VAL A 80 -31.12 3.65 -10.33
N THR A 81 -32.01 2.67 -10.49
CA THR A 81 -31.69 1.24 -10.33
C THR A 81 -30.64 0.77 -11.34
N HIS A 82 -30.76 1.16 -12.61
CA HIS A 82 -29.77 0.85 -13.65
C HIS A 82 -28.39 1.48 -13.35
N ASP A 83 -28.35 2.70 -12.80
CA ASP A 83 -27.10 3.33 -12.39
C ASP A 83 -26.47 2.62 -11.18
N HIS A 84 -27.26 2.16 -10.22
CA HIS A 84 -26.77 1.35 -9.09
C HIS A 84 -26.20 0.00 -9.54
N GLU A 85 -26.89 -0.73 -10.42
CA GLU A 85 -26.39 -2.00 -10.96
C GLU A 85 -25.07 -1.84 -11.72
N ARG A 86 -24.91 -0.73 -12.46
CA ARG A 86 -23.66 -0.43 -13.17
C ARG A 86 -22.52 -0.15 -12.21
N LEU A 87 -22.79 0.58 -11.12
CA LEU A 87 -21.80 0.87 -10.07
C LEU A 87 -21.40 -0.38 -9.31
N ASP A 88 -22.35 -1.26 -8.98
CA ASP A 88 -22.09 -2.50 -8.26
C ASP A 88 -21.21 -3.45 -9.07
N LYS A 89 -21.39 -3.50 -10.40
CA LYS A 89 -20.54 -4.29 -11.31
C LYS A 89 -19.08 -3.86 -11.35
N VAL A 90 -18.78 -2.60 -11.04
CA VAL A 90 -17.40 -2.06 -11.05
C VAL A 90 -16.88 -1.79 -9.65
N LYS A 91 -17.57 -2.27 -8.62
CA LYS A 91 -17.17 -2.12 -7.23
C LYS A 91 -16.15 -3.20 -6.86
N PRO A 92 -14.94 -2.84 -6.41
CA PRO A 92 -14.00 -3.83 -5.88
C PRO A 92 -14.61 -4.60 -4.71
N THR A 93 -14.52 -5.92 -4.70
CA THR A 93 -15.08 -6.77 -3.64
C THR A 93 -14.02 -7.29 -2.68
N ALA A 94 -12.77 -7.42 -3.14
CA ALA A 94 -11.64 -7.86 -2.33
C ALA A 94 -10.85 -6.72 -1.66
N SER A 95 -10.11 -7.09 -0.61
CA SER A 95 -9.11 -6.27 0.07
C SER A 95 -7.69 -6.72 -0.28
N ARG A 96 -6.73 -5.79 -0.26
CA ARG A 96 -5.30 -6.06 -0.47
C ARG A 96 -4.54 -5.77 0.82
N HIS A 97 -3.93 -6.78 1.42
CA HIS A 97 -3.06 -6.62 2.58
C HIS A 97 -1.62 -6.45 2.11
N LEU A 98 -1.07 -5.24 2.26
CA LEU A 98 0.29 -4.91 1.80
C LEU A 98 1.24 -4.90 3.00
N ILE A 99 2.20 -5.82 3.00
CA ILE A 99 3.12 -6.04 4.12
C ILE A 99 4.49 -5.51 3.72
N PHE A 100 4.89 -4.36 4.25
CA PHE A 100 6.16 -3.72 3.90
C PHE A 100 7.26 -4.09 4.90
N ILE A 101 8.33 -4.67 4.39
CA ILE A 101 9.47 -5.17 5.14
C ILE A 101 10.71 -4.41 4.69
N ARG A 102 11.39 -3.79 5.65
CA ARG A 102 12.72 -3.21 5.41
C ARG A 102 13.74 -4.34 5.37
N HIS A 103 14.70 -4.26 4.44
CA HIS A 103 15.85 -5.17 4.39
C HIS A 103 16.58 -5.29 5.75
N GLY A 104 17.26 -6.42 5.97
CA GLY A 104 18.08 -6.67 7.16
C GLY A 104 19.32 -5.76 7.23
N GLN A 105 20.03 -5.81 8.36
CA GLN A 105 21.32 -5.12 8.50
C GLN A 105 22.30 -5.57 7.42
N TYR A 106 23.07 -4.64 6.86
CA TYR A 106 23.94 -4.89 5.72
C TYR A 106 25.27 -4.16 5.84
N ASN A 107 26.25 -4.59 5.05
CA ASN A 107 27.57 -3.97 4.96
C ASN A 107 27.46 -2.57 4.34
N LEU A 108 27.80 -1.54 5.13
CA LEU A 108 27.80 -0.15 4.68
C LEU A 108 29.12 0.26 4.02
N GLU A 109 30.18 -0.52 4.19
CA GLU A 109 31.52 -0.23 3.68
C GLU A 109 31.69 -0.61 2.20
N GLY A 110 30.71 -1.32 1.63
CA GLY A 110 30.70 -1.71 0.23
C GLY A 110 30.66 -0.50 -0.73
N ALA A 111 31.62 -0.46 -1.65
CA ALA A 111 31.73 0.58 -2.68
C ALA A 111 30.60 0.46 -3.72
N ALA A 112 30.34 -0.75 -4.22
CA ALA A 112 29.24 -1.05 -5.14
C ALA A 112 28.06 -1.72 -4.44
N ASP A 113 26.90 -1.75 -5.09
CA ASP A 113 25.69 -2.43 -4.56
C ASP A 113 25.95 -3.91 -4.29
N ALA A 114 26.76 -4.58 -5.11
CA ALA A 114 27.15 -5.98 -4.93
C ALA A 114 27.90 -6.23 -3.61
N ASP A 115 28.67 -5.25 -3.13
CA ASP A 115 29.45 -5.35 -1.89
C ASP A 115 28.62 -5.01 -0.64
N ARG A 116 27.37 -4.55 -0.82
CA ARG A 116 26.45 -4.14 0.24
C ARG A 116 25.49 -5.27 0.61
N TYR A 117 26.06 -6.44 0.86
CA TYR A 117 25.37 -7.67 1.29
C TYR A 117 24.98 -7.64 2.77
N LEU A 118 24.08 -8.52 3.20
CA LEU A 118 23.62 -8.68 4.58
C LEU A 118 24.74 -9.15 5.51
N THR A 119 24.86 -8.51 6.67
CA THR A 119 25.70 -9.01 7.76
C THR A 119 25.13 -10.31 8.32
N LEU A 120 25.88 -11.02 9.16
CA LEU A 120 25.36 -12.20 9.88
C LEU A 120 24.07 -11.86 10.65
N LEU A 121 24.08 -10.73 11.39
CA LEU A 121 22.90 -10.24 12.07
C LEU A 121 21.74 -9.92 11.11
N GLY A 122 22.03 -9.36 9.93
CA GLY A 122 21.03 -9.11 8.90
C GLY A 122 20.36 -10.37 8.36
N ARG A 123 21.13 -11.45 8.21
CA ARG A 123 20.62 -12.76 7.81
C ARG A 123 19.71 -13.36 8.88
N ASP A 124 20.11 -13.27 10.16
CA ASP A 124 19.27 -13.71 11.29
C ASP A 124 17.97 -12.89 11.39
N GLN A 125 18.04 -11.58 11.19
CA GLN A 125 16.86 -10.71 11.14
C GLN A 125 15.89 -11.11 10.01
N ALA A 126 16.42 -11.40 8.82
CA ALA A 126 15.62 -11.86 7.68
C ALA A 126 14.98 -13.23 7.97
N ALA A 127 15.73 -14.16 8.56
CA ALA A 127 15.23 -15.48 8.93
C ALA A 127 14.09 -15.39 9.97
N LEU A 128 14.28 -14.62 11.04
CA LEU A 128 13.24 -14.37 12.05
C LEU A 128 11.99 -13.71 11.46
N THR A 129 12.17 -12.81 10.49
CA THR A 129 11.05 -12.20 9.77
C THR A 129 10.29 -13.23 8.95
N GLY A 130 10.99 -14.11 8.24
CA GLY A 130 10.39 -15.22 7.49
C GLY A 130 9.64 -16.21 8.39
N GLU A 131 10.23 -16.58 9.53
CA GLU A 131 9.58 -17.42 10.54
C GLU A 131 8.32 -16.76 11.10
N ARG A 132 8.36 -15.45 11.33
CA ARG A 132 7.17 -14.71 11.76
C ARG A 132 6.06 -14.74 10.72
N LEU A 133 6.38 -14.55 9.44
CA LEU A 133 5.38 -14.64 8.36
C LEU A 133 4.78 -16.05 8.30
N LYS A 134 5.61 -17.09 8.41
CA LYS A 134 5.14 -18.48 8.48
C LYS A 134 4.16 -18.71 9.63
N LEU A 135 4.48 -18.21 10.82
CA LEU A 135 3.63 -18.32 12.01
C LEU A 135 2.28 -17.61 11.89
N LEU A 136 2.19 -16.55 11.09
CA LEU A 136 0.91 -15.90 10.82
C LEU A 136 0.01 -16.75 9.90
N SER A 137 0.61 -17.65 9.12
CA SER A 137 -0.09 -18.62 8.24
C SER A 137 -1.16 -17.95 7.36
N LEU A 138 -0.84 -16.76 6.84
CA LEU A 138 -1.69 -16.04 5.89
C LEU A 138 -1.43 -16.56 4.47
N PRO A 139 -2.42 -16.48 3.56
CA PRO A 139 -2.26 -16.95 2.19
C PRO A 139 -1.48 -15.93 1.35
N TYR A 140 -0.17 -15.83 1.60
CA TYR A 140 0.74 -14.95 0.87
C TYR A 140 0.80 -15.35 -0.61
N ASN A 141 0.21 -14.54 -1.47
CA ASN A 141 0.07 -14.84 -2.89
C ASN A 141 1.03 -14.07 -3.79
N ARG A 142 1.73 -13.06 -3.23
CA ARG A 142 2.70 -12.25 -3.98
C ARG A 142 3.86 -11.77 -3.12
N VAL A 143 5.07 -11.81 -3.67
CA VAL A 143 6.26 -11.18 -3.09
C VAL A 143 6.88 -10.25 -4.13
N VAL A 144 7.05 -8.98 -3.77
CA VAL A 144 7.79 -8.00 -4.59
C VAL A 144 8.98 -7.50 -3.78
N TYR A 145 10.17 -7.42 -4.38
CA TYR A 145 11.35 -6.94 -3.66
C TYR A 145 12.21 -6.02 -4.51
N SER A 146 12.93 -5.13 -3.84
CA SER A 146 13.88 -4.23 -4.50
C SER A 146 15.06 -4.98 -5.09
N THR A 147 15.56 -4.52 -6.24
CA THR A 147 16.76 -5.09 -6.90
C THR A 147 18.10 -4.74 -6.24
N MET A 148 18.10 -4.09 -5.07
CA MET A 148 19.35 -3.84 -4.33
C MET A 148 19.76 -5.08 -3.55
N THR A 149 21.05 -5.45 -3.58
CA THR A 149 21.60 -6.69 -3.00
C THR A 149 21.03 -7.04 -1.62
N ARG A 150 21.11 -6.11 -0.66
CA ARG A 150 20.55 -6.29 0.69
C ARG A 150 19.07 -6.64 0.74
N ALA A 151 18.25 -6.08 -0.16
CA ALA A 151 16.82 -6.38 -0.22
C ALA A 151 16.54 -7.71 -0.92
N THR A 152 17.31 -8.03 -1.97
CA THR A 152 17.28 -9.33 -2.65
C THR A 152 17.62 -10.47 -1.68
N GLU A 153 18.77 -10.40 -1.00
CA GLU A 153 19.16 -11.42 -0.02
C GLU A 153 18.15 -11.54 1.14
N THR A 154 17.57 -10.41 1.59
CA THR A 154 16.51 -10.44 2.62
C THR A 154 15.28 -11.19 2.11
N ALA A 155 14.84 -10.90 0.89
CA ALA A 155 13.67 -11.53 0.29
C ALA A 155 13.88 -13.03 0.09
N GLU A 156 15.05 -13.44 -0.39
CA GLU A 156 15.39 -14.86 -0.58
C GLU A 156 15.35 -15.63 0.74
N ILE A 157 15.96 -15.08 1.80
CA ILE A 157 15.92 -15.71 3.13
C ILE A 157 14.49 -15.80 3.65
N ILE A 158 13.69 -14.74 3.52
CA ILE A 158 12.29 -14.74 3.93
C ILE A 158 11.49 -15.83 3.18
N MET A 159 11.62 -15.86 1.85
CA MET A 159 10.91 -16.83 1.00
C MET A 159 11.31 -18.27 1.32
N SER A 160 12.56 -18.52 1.74
CA SER A 160 13.00 -19.87 2.17
C SER A 160 12.27 -20.40 3.40
N LYS A 161 11.65 -19.52 4.20
CA LYS A 161 10.90 -19.87 5.41
C LYS A 161 9.40 -19.99 5.17
N MET A 162 8.89 -19.35 4.11
CA MET A 162 7.46 -19.29 3.79
C MET A 162 7.04 -20.52 2.97
N ASP A 163 5.74 -20.77 2.93
CA ASP A 163 5.18 -21.69 1.94
C ASP A 163 5.35 -21.09 0.53
N LYS A 164 5.25 -21.94 -0.49
CA LYS A 164 5.45 -21.54 -1.89
C LYS A 164 4.51 -20.39 -2.25
N VAL A 165 5.08 -19.31 -2.79
CA VAL A 165 4.36 -18.14 -3.32
C VAL A 165 4.33 -18.23 -4.84
N ASP A 166 3.19 -17.93 -5.45
CA ASP A 166 2.98 -18.07 -6.90
C ASP A 166 3.54 -16.89 -7.72
N ASP A 167 3.39 -15.66 -7.22
CA ASP A 167 3.85 -14.44 -7.92
C ASP A 167 5.04 -13.81 -7.20
N ILE A 168 6.20 -13.79 -7.87
CA ILE A 168 7.46 -13.25 -7.34
C ILE A 168 8.04 -12.25 -8.34
N GLU A 169 8.24 -11.00 -7.91
CA GLU A 169 8.70 -9.90 -8.77
C GLU A 169 9.89 -9.15 -8.14
N SER A 170 11.01 -9.09 -8.84
CA SER A 170 12.07 -8.12 -8.53
C SER A 170 11.77 -6.77 -9.21
N CYS A 171 11.77 -5.66 -8.46
CA CYS A 171 11.31 -4.36 -8.95
C CYS A 171 12.34 -3.24 -8.69
N ALA A 172 12.88 -2.66 -9.78
CA ALA A 172 13.84 -1.55 -9.70
C ALA A 172 13.22 -0.23 -9.21
N LEU A 173 11.89 -0.08 -9.32
CA LEU A 173 11.21 1.11 -8.80
C LEU A 173 11.30 1.20 -7.26
N LEU A 174 11.43 0.05 -6.58
CA LEU A 174 11.56 -0.05 -5.13
C LEU A 174 12.99 0.12 -4.61
N ARG A 175 13.98 0.51 -5.44
CA ARG A 175 15.34 0.84 -4.94
C ARG A 175 15.29 2.01 -3.95
N GLU A 176 16.21 2.06 -2.98
CA GLU A 176 16.27 3.17 -2.03
C GLU A 176 16.51 4.49 -2.78
N GLY A 177 16.10 5.60 -2.18
CA GLY A 177 16.31 6.92 -2.78
C GLY A 177 15.86 8.05 -1.87
N ALA A 178 15.98 9.28 -2.35
CA ALA A 178 15.51 10.48 -1.68
C ALA A 178 14.15 10.92 -2.25
N PRO A 179 13.00 10.55 -1.67
CA PRO A 179 11.70 10.79 -2.31
C PRO A 179 11.33 12.28 -2.36
N ILE A 180 11.44 12.96 -1.22
CA ILE A 180 11.17 14.39 -1.06
C ILE A 180 12.07 14.96 0.04
N PRO A 181 12.39 16.27 0.04
CA PRO A 181 13.07 16.91 1.16
C PRO A 181 12.26 16.78 2.46
N PRO A 182 12.87 16.31 3.56
CA PRO A 182 12.17 16.16 4.83
C PRO A 182 11.90 17.52 5.47
N GLU A 183 10.75 17.62 6.13
CA GLU A 183 10.39 18.74 6.97
C GLU A 183 10.11 18.22 8.40
N PRO A 184 10.88 18.64 9.42
CA PRO A 184 11.99 19.60 9.37
C PRO A 184 13.27 19.03 8.69
N PRO A 185 14.17 19.91 8.18
CA PRO A 185 15.43 19.48 7.57
C PRO A 185 16.34 18.71 8.54
N ILE A 186 17.02 17.67 8.05
CA ILE A 186 17.93 16.83 8.84
C ILE A 186 19.38 17.19 8.49
N GLY A 187 20.15 17.60 9.50
CA GLY A 187 21.52 18.12 9.29
C GLY A 187 22.46 17.13 8.61
N SER A 188 22.41 15.85 8.98
CA SER A 188 23.30 14.78 8.50
C SER A 188 22.86 14.12 7.19
N TRP A 189 21.66 14.41 6.69
CA TRP A 189 21.10 13.82 5.48
C TRP A 189 20.71 14.92 4.50
N ARG A 190 21.58 15.16 3.52
CA ARG A 190 21.43 16.24 2.53
C ARG A 190 21.72 15.73 1.12
N PRO A 191 20.84 14.92 0.52
CA PRO A 191 20.93 14.61 -0.90
C PRO A 191 20.89 15.88 -1.74
N GLU A 192 21.50 15.83 -2.92
CA GLU A 192 21.42 16.93 -3.87
C GLU A 192 20.01 17.06 -4.47
N MET A 193 19.65 18.27 -4.90
CA MET A 193 18.31 18.54 -5.46
C MET A 193 17.93 17.62 -6.62
N HIS A 194 18.88 17.30 -7.50
CA HIS A 194 18.65 16.41 -8.64
C HIS A 194 18.22 14.99 -8.22
N GLN A 195 18.68 14.49 -7.07
CA GLN A 195 18.31 13.17 -6.55
C GLN A 195 16.84 13.13 -6.13
N PHE A 196 16.31 14.21 -5.54
CA PHE A 196 14.89 14.29 -5.20
C PHE A 196 13.97 14.23 -6.43
N TYR A 197 14.39 14.81 -7.56
CA TYR A 197 13.60 14.76 -8.79
C TYR A 197 13.56 13.34 -9.38
N SER A 198 14.71 12.68 -9.50
CA SER A 198 14.78 11.34 -10.08
C SER A 198 14.19 10.27 -9.16
N ASP A 199 14.58 10.26 -7.88
CA ASP A 199 14.10 9.29 -6.92
C ASP A 199 12.65 9.55 -6.52
N GLY A 200 12.24 10.80 -6.35
CA GLY A 200 10.86 11.16 -6.07
C GLY A 200 9.89 10.68 -7.14
N ALA A 201 10.20 10.92 -8.41
CA ALA A 201 9.39 10.43 -9.52
C ALA A 201 9.33 8.90 -9.57
N ARG A 202 10.48 8.23 -9.37
CA ARG A 202 10.57 6.76 -9.36
C ARG A 202 9.78 6.14 -8.20
N ILE A 203 9.89 6.68 -7.01
CA ILE A 203 9.23 6.19 -5.80
C ILE A 203 7.72 6.47 -5.89
N GLU A 204 7.27 7.63 -6.39
CA GLU A 204 5.85 7.89 -6.66
C GLU A 204 5.29 6.95 -7.74
N ALA A 205 6.06 6.64 -8.79
CA ALA A 205 5.67 5.62 -9.77
C ALA A 205 5.53 4.23 -9.12
N ALA A 206 6.44 3.87 -8.21
CA ALA A 206 6.35 2.64 -7.43
C ALA A 206 5.09 2.62 -6.55
N PHE A 207 4.78 3.73 -5.88
CA PHE A 207 3.58 3.88 -5.06
C PHE A 207 2.33 3.66 -5.90
N ARG A 208 2.17 4.36 -7.03
CA ARG A 208 1.00 4.20 -7.92
C ARG A 208 0.88 2.81 -8.53
N LYS A 209 2.00 2.15 -8.80
CA LYS A 209 2.03 0.78 -9.34
C LYS A 209 1.57 -0.25 -8.31
N HIS A 210 2.01 -0.13 -7.06
CA HIS A 210 1.85 -1.19 -6.06
C HIS A 210 0.77 -0.90 -5.00
N VAL A 211 0.61 0.37 -4.61
CA VAL A 211 -0.39 0.84 -3.65
C VAL A 211 -1.58 1.40 -4.43
N HIS A 212 -2.67 0.64 -4.44
CA HIS A 212 -3.95 1.02 -5.02
C HIS A 212 -5.01 0.01 -4.56
N ARG A 213 -6.29 0.33 -4.75
CA ARG A 213 -7.38 -0.60 -4.44
C ARG A 213 -7.39 -1.84 -5.32
N ALA A 214 -7.95 -2.93 -4.81
CA ALA A 214 -8.15 -4.17 -5.57
C ALA A 214 -8.82 -3.87 -6.93
N PRO A 215 -8.36 -4.49 -8.03
CA PRO A 215 -9.10 -4.41 -9.29
C PRO A 215 -10.45 -5.11 -9.13
N VAL A 216 -11.42 -4.71 -9.94
CA VAL A 216 -12.78 -5.29 -9.95
C VAL A 216 -12.75 -6.81 -10.21
N SER A 217 -11.76 -7.28 -10.98
CA SER A 217 -11.57 -8.69 -11.29
C SER A 217 -11.04 -9.53 -10.11
N GLN A 218 -10.59 -8.91 -9.01
CA GLN A 218 -10.08 -9.64 -7.85
C GLN A 218 -11.24 -10.06 -6.94
N GLU A 219 -11.47 -11.37 -6.84
CA GLU A 219 -12.58 -11.95 -6.06
C GLU A 219 -12.23 -12.24 -4.59
N LYS A 220 -10.95 -12.49 -4.29
CA LYS A 220 -10.48 -12.87 -2.94
C LYS A 220 -9.44 -11.89 -2.42
N ASP A 221 -9.36 -11.77 -1.11
CA ASP A 221 -8.35 -10.93 -0.45
C ASP A 221 -6.93 -11.42 -0.79
N SER A 222 -6.01 -10.48 -1.00
CA SER A 222 -4.59 -10.77 -1.28
C SER A 222 -3.70 -10.38 -0.10
N TYR A 223 -2.59 -11.10 0.05
CA TYR A 223 -1.55 -10.84 1.05
C TYR A 223 -0.21 -10.73 0.31
N GLU A 224 0.23 -9.49 0.13
CA GLU A 224 1.33 -9.14 -0.75
C GLU A 224 2.50 -8.61 0.10
N VAL A 225 3.65 -9.27 0.02
CA VAL A 225 4.85 -8.93 0.77
C VAL A 225 5.77 -8.08 -0.08
N PHE A 226 6.24 -6.95 0.47
CA PHE A 226 7.13 -6.02 -0.18
C PHE A 226 8.43 -5.89 0.61
N VAL A 227 9.57 -6.34 0.06
CA VAL A 227 10.88 -6.21 0.71
C VAL A 227 11.68 -5.07 0.07
N CYS A 228 11.79 -3.94 0.78
CA CYS A 228 12.45 -2.74 0.26
C CYS A 228 13.17 -1.94 1.37
N HIS A 229 13.07 -0.61 1.35
CA HIS A 229 13.96 0.28 2.10
C HIS A 229 13.22 1.33 2.90
N ALA A 230 13.95 2.01 3.79
CA ALA A 230 13.34 2.87 4.79
C ALA A 230 12.68 4.11 4.20
N ASN A 231 13.27 4.78 3.20
CA ASN A 231 12.64 5.98 2.62
C ASN A 231 11.43 5.61 1.76
N VAL A 232 11.53 4.51 1.00
CA VAL A 232 10.42 3.99 0.18
C VAL A 232 9.20 3.66 1.05
N ILE A 233 9.38 2.88 2.13
CA ILE A 233 8.29 2.50 3.03
C ILE A 233 7.68 3.73 3.70
N ARG A 234 8.52 4.65 4.22
CA ARG A 234 8.03 5.89 4.85
C ARG A 234 7.22 6.74 3.88
N TYR A 235 7.70 6.88 2.64
CA TYR A 235 6.97 7.61 1.61
C TYR A 235 5.63 6.96 1.32
N PHE A 236 5.58 5.64 1.12
CA PHE A 236 4.33 4.93 0.85
C PHE A 236 3.30 5.05 1.98
N VAL A 237 3.75 5.05 3.24
CA VAL A 237 2.87 5.17 4.41
C VAL A 237 2.30 6.58 4.56
N CYS A 238 3.07 7.61 4.21
CA CYS A 238 2.63 9.00 4.33
C CYS A 238 1.80 9.50 3.14
N ARG A 239 1.89 8.82 1.99
CA ARG A 239 1.20 9.22 0.75
C ARG A 239 -0.27 8.86 0.76
#